data_AF-A0A1Q6LEL1-F1
#
_entry.id   AF-A0A1Q6LEL1-F1
#
_cell.length_a   1.000
_cell.length_b   1.000
_cell.length_c   1.000
_cell.angle_alpha   90.00
_cell.angle_beta   90.00
_cell.angle_gamma   90.00
#
_symmetry.space_group_name_H-M   'P 1'
#
loop_
_entity.id
_entity.type
_entity.pdbx_description
1 polymer ?
#
loop_
_entity_poly.entity_id
_entity_poly.type
_entity_poly.pdbx_seq_one_letter_code
_entity_poly.pdbx_strand_id
1 'polypeptide(L)' 'MDNKFNEQNDFIIYTTDDGQVDIEVRLEDENVWLIQNSMAELFDTTKQNISLHISYYPS' A
#
# COMPACT_ATOMS: atom_id res chain seq x y z
N MET A 1 19.01 15.36 8.89
CA MET A 1 18.41 15.21 7.56
C MET A 1 16.95 15.54 7.76
N ASP A 2 16.62 16.82 7.57
CA ASP A 2 15.29 17.34 7.85
C ASP A 2 14.39 16.96 6.67
N ASN A 3 13.66 15.86 6.82
CA ASN A 3 12.55 15.57 5.90
C ASN A 3 11.44 16.56 6.21
N LYS A 4 11.46 17.69 5.49
CA LYS A 4 10.35 18.62 5.41
C LYS A 4 9.21 17.93 4.66
N PHE A 5 8.26 17.41 5.41
CA PHE A 5 6.97 16.93 4.90
C PHE A 5 6.28 18.10 4.20
N ASN A 6 6.31 18.09 2.88
CA ASN A 6 5.68 19.09 2.04
C ASN A 6 4.32 18.52 1.60
N GLU A 7 3.29 19.36 1.52
CA GLU A 7 1.88 19.01 1.28
C GLU A 7 1.60 18.49 -0.16
N GLN A 8 2.42 17.57 -0.67
CA GLN A 8 2.32 16.99 -2.01
C GLN A 8 2.32 15.47 -1.91
N ASN A 9 1.14 14.86 -1.70
CA ASN A 9 0.85 13.43 -1.92
C ASN A 9 2.11 12.55 -1.86
N ASP A 10 2.61 12.26 -0.67
CA ASP A 10 3.88 11.56 -0.51
C ASP A 10 3.75 10.14 -1.07
N PHE A 11 4.39 9.91 -2.23
CA PHE A 11 4.47 8.59 -2.84
C PHE A 11 5.74 7.90 -2.38
N ILE A 12 5.59 6.66 -1.88
CA ILE A 12 6.70 5.80 -1.50
C ILE A 12 6.71 4.59 -2.42
N ILE A 13 7.91 4.11 -2.78
CA ILE A 13 8.11 2.84 -3.44
C ILE A 13 8.49 1.82 -2.38
N TYR A 14 7.64 0.81 -2.19
CA TYR A 14 7.93 -0.35 -1.37
C TYR A 14 8.42 -1.50 -2.25
N THR A 15 9.64 -1.97 -2.02
CA THR A 15 10.12 -3.16 -2.69
C THR A 15 9.71 -4.39 -1.90
N THR A 16 9.08 -5.38 -2.55
CA THR A 16 8.71 -6.66 -1.93
C THR A 16 9.91 -7.37 -1.32
N ASP A 17 9.67 -8.24 -0.35
CA ASP A 17 10.73 -8.94 0.39
C ASP A 17 11.64 -9.79 -0.53
N ASP A 18 11.15 -10.19 -1.69
CA ASP A 18 11.89 -10.92 -2.73
C ASP A 18 12.65 -10.01 -3.71
N GLY A 19 12.55 -8.69 -3.58
CA GLY A 19 13.23 -7.71 -4.42
C GLY A 19 12.66 -7.57 -5.84
N GLN A 20 11.55 -8.23 -6.17
CA GLN A 20 11.09 -8.36 -7.55
C GLN A 20 10.08 -7.30 -7.96
N VAL A 21 9.36 -6.70 -7.01
CA VAL A 21 8.25 -5.80 -7.31
C VAL A 21 8.40 -4.50 -6.52
N ASP A 22 8.33 -3.40 -7.25
CA ASP A 22 8.24 -2.05 -6.70
C ASP A 22 6.76 -1.64 -6.63
N ILE A 23 6.27 -1.42 -5.42
CA ILE A 23 4.88 -1.08 -5.13
C ILE A 23 4.78 0.40 -4.78
N GLU A 24 4.06 1.15 -5.61
CA GLU A 24 3.75 2.55 -5.35
C GLU A 24 2.64 2.67 -4.28
N VAL A 25 2.93 3.38 -3.21
CA VAL A 25 1.99 3.65 -2.12
C VAL A 25 1.85 5.15 -1.90
N ARG A 26 0.66 5.57 -1.47
CA ARG A 26 0.41 6.95 -1.04
C ARG A 26 0.37 7.02 0.48
N LEU A 27 1.10 7.96 1.05
CA LEU A 27 0.95 8.34 2.44
C LEU A 27 -0.03 9.51 2.59
N GLU A 28 -0.98 9.35 3.50
CA GLU A 28 -1.94 10.40 3.85
C GLU A 28 -2.40 10.20 5.30
N ASP A 29 -2.30 11.25 6.12
CA ASP A 29 -2.68 11.22 7.54
C ASP A 29 -2.06 10.05 8.33
N GLU A 30 -0.77 9.77 8.11
CA GLU A 30 -0.03 8.63 8.68
C GLU A 30 -0.55 7.24 8.24
N ASN A 31 -1.50 7.19 7.31
CA ASN A 31 -2.01 5.96 6.70
C ASN A 31 -1.32 5.67 5.35
N VAL A 32 -1.18 4.38 5.05
CA VAL A 32 -0.68 3.91 3.76
C VAL A 32 -1.85 3.46 2.90
N TRP A 33 -2.00 4.07 1.74
CA TRP A 33 -3.03 3.76 0.76
C TRP A 33 -2.46 2.98 -0.42
N LEU A 34 -3.09 1.85 -0.72
CA LEU A 34 -2.79 0.98 -1.85
C LEU A 34 -4.07 0.62 -2.60
N ILE A 35 -3.94 0.27 -3.88
CA ILE A 35 -5.01 -0.43 -4.60
C ILE A 35 -4.99 -1.93 -4.24
N GLN A 36 -6.14 -2.60 -4.36
CA GLN A 36 -6.26 -4.03 -3.97
C GLN A 36 -5.28 -4.95 -4.69
N ASN A 37 -4.91 -4.64 -5.95
CA ASN A 37 -3.92 -5.43 -6.69
C ASN A 37 -2.53 -5.34 -6.03
N SER A 38 -2.09 -4.13 -5.68
CA SER A 38 -0.82 -3.90 -4.99
C SER A 38 -0.78 -4.53 -3.59
N MET A 39 -1.90 -4.56 -2.88
CA MET A 39 -1.99 -5.32 -1.62
C MET A 39 -1.84 -6.83 -1.85
N ALA A 40 -2.41 -7.35 -2.93
CA ALA A 40 -2.30 -8.76 -3.27
C ALA A 40 -0.84 -9.16 -3.56
N GLU A 41 -0.11 -8.30 -4.26
CA GLU A 41 1.33 -8.47 -4.51
C GLU A 41 2.14 -8.36 -3.21
N LEU A 42 1.89 -7.34 -2.39
CA LEU A 42 2.60 -7.11 -1.12
C LEU A 42 2.45 -8.29 -0.14
N PHE A 43 1.25 -8.84 -0.03
CA PHE A 43 0.93 -9.90 0.92
C PHE A 43 0.98 -11.31 0.32
N ASP A 44 1.53 -11.46 -0.89
CA ASP A 44 1.60 -12.73 -1.63
C ASP A 44 0.28 -13.51 -1.59
N THR A 45 -0.80 -12.85 -2.01
CA THR A 45 -2.17 -13.39 -1.96
C THR A 45 -2.95 -13.01 -3.21
N THR A 46 -4.24 -13.31 -3.23
CA THR A 46 -5.12 -12.99 -4.37
C THR A 46 -5.92 -11.73 -4.09
N LYS A 47 -6.23 -10.98 -5.16
CA LYS A 47 -7.16 -9.83 -5.08
C LYS A 47 -8.50 -10.23 -4.44
N GLN A 48 -8.99 -11.44 -4.74
CA GLN A 48 -10.22 -11.99 -4.18
C GLN A 48 -10.13 -12.16 -2.66
N ASN A 49 -8.99 -12.64 -2.14
CA ASN A 49 -8.74 -12.70 -0.71
C ASN A 49 -8.72 -11.30 -0.09
N ILE A 50 -8.11 -10.31 -0.74
CA ILE A 50 -8.14 -8.91 -0.28
C ILE A 50 -9.58 -8.38 -0.24
N SER A 51 -10.35 -8.55 -1.31
CA SER A 51 -11.76 -8.12 -1.35
C SER A 51 -12.60 -8.76 -0.25
N LEU A 52 -12.39 -10.05 0.04
CA LEU A 52 -13.06 -10.77 1.12
C LEU A 52 -12.77 -10.13 2.49
N HIS A 53 -11.50 -9.78 2.77
CA HIS A 53 -11.11 -9.17 4.05
C HIS A 53 -11.65 -7.75 4.21
N ILE A 54 -11.64 -6.94 3.14
CA ILE A 54 -12.22 -5.59 3.16
C ILE A 54 -13.74 -5.66 3.40
N SER A 55 -14.43 -6.59 2.75
CA SER A 55 -15.88 -6.77 2.92
C SER A 55 -16.28 -7.21 4.33
N TYR A 56 -15.36 -7.79 5.10
CA TYR A 56 -15.63 -8.28 6.45
C TYR A 56 -15.42 -7.23 7.54
N TYR A 57 -14.91 -6.04 7.21
CA TYR A 57 -14.87 -4.89 8.12
C TYR A 57 -16.10 -4.00 7.84
N PRO A 58 -17.23 -4.19 8.57
CA PRO A 58 -18.37 -3.30 8.41
C PRO A 58 -17.98 -1.91 8.94
N SER A 59 -18.20 -0.91 8.10
CA SER A 59 -18.20 0.51 8.49
C SER A 59 -19.26 0.81 9.54
#